data_AF-A0ABD5JP78-F1
#
_entry.id   AF-A0ABD5JP78-F1
#
_cell.length_a   1.000
_cell.length_b   1.000
_cell.length_c   1.000
_cell.angle_alpha   90.00
_cell.angle_beta   90.00
_cell.angle_gamma   90.00
#
_symmetry.space_group_name_H-M   'P 1'
#
loop_
_entity.id
_entity.type
_entity.pdbx_description
1 polymer ?
#
loop_
_entity_poly.entity_id
_entity_poly.type
_entity_poly.pdbx_seq_one_letter_code
_entity_poly.pdbx_strand_id
1 'polypeptide(L)'
;MCEYCGCQALETIDKLTQEHERVVTLISHVRDAHRGGEVARMAEVARETTAVLGPHTQAEEEGLFPALAGDFPCLRAAAEPLPGAPSIRVHASGILVGSA
;
A
#
# COMPACT_ATOMS: atom_id res chain seq x y z
N MET A 1 13.20 21.05 14.20
CA MET A 1 14.34 20.13 14.03
C MET A 1 14.41 19.29 15.29
N CYS A 2 13.81 18.09 15.25
CA CYS A 2 13.66 17.22 16.41
C CYS A 2 14.21 15.85 16.06
N GLU A 3 15.53 15.79 15.83
CA GLU A 3 16.26 14.59 15.40
C GLU A 3 16.45 13.56 16.52
N TYR A 4 15.86 13.77 17.71
CA TYR A 4 16.08 12.93 18.89
C TYR A 4 14.82 12.44 19.62
N CYS A 5 13.61 12.86 19.19
CA CYS A 5 12.40 12.58 19.99
C CYS A 5 11.51 11.44 19.46
N GLY A 6 11.81 10.86 18.28
CA GLY A 6 10.99 9.79 17.69
C GLY A 6 9.55 10.21 17.30
N CYS A 7 9.13 11.43 17.62
CA CYS A 7 7.79 11.96 17.35
C CYS A 7 7.44 11.94 15.86
N GLN A 8 8.41 12.22 14.99
CA GLN A 8 8.22 12.13 13.54
C GLN A 8 7.93 10.68 13.10
N ALA A 9 8.58 9.69 13.72
CA ALA A 9 8.28 8.28 13.46
C ALA A 9 6.88 7.91 13.95
N LEU A 10 6.44 8.42 15.11
CA LEU A 10 5.08 8.21 15.61
C LEU A 10 4.02 8.81 14.68
N GLU A 11 4.24 10.02 14.17
CA GLU A 11 3.34 10.65 13.19
C GLU A 11 3.30 9.89 11.87
N THR A 12 4.45 9.40 11.37
CA THR A 12 4.52 8.57 10.16
C THR A 12 3.78 7.24 10.36
N ILE A 13 3.99 6.55 11.50
CA ILE A 13 3.32 5.29 11.81
C ILE A 13 1.81 5.48 11.95
N ASP A 14 1.37 6.54 12.64
CA ASP A 14 -0.06 6.86 12.79
C ASP A 14 -0.73 7.06 11.41
N LYS A 15 -0.09 7.84 10.53
CA LYS A 15 -0.58 8.05 9.17
C LYS A 15 -0.66 6.75 8.36
N LEU A 16 0.40 5.94 8.37
CA LEU A 16 0.42 4.65 7.65
C LEU A 16 -0.64 3.68 8.20
N THR A 17 -0.91 3.72 9.50
CA THR A 17 -1.96 2.92 10.15
C THR A 17 -3.35 3.35 9.66
N GLN A 18 -3.61 4.65 9.58
CA GLN A 18 -4.88 5.17 9.02
C GLN A 18 -5.06 4.79 7.55
N GLU A 19 -3.97 4.76 6.78
CA GLU A 19 -4.00 4.30 5.38
C GLU A 19 -4.34 2.80 5.29
N HIS A 20 -3.86 1.96 6.22
CA HIS A 20 -4.26 0.54 6.31
C HIS A 20 -5.75 0.39 6.60
N GLU A 21 -6.29 1.14 7.56
CA GLU A 21 -7.73 1.12 7.87
C GLU A 21 -8.58 1.54 6.66
N ARG A 22 -8.12 2.55 5.91
CA ARG A 22 -8.76 2.99 4.67
C ARG A 22 -8.76 1.88 3.63
N VAL A 23 -7.65 1.19 3.43
CA VAL A 23 -7.55 0.07 2.47
C VAL A 23 -8.47 -1.09 2.87
N VAL A 24 -8.53 -1.46 4.15
CA VAL A 24 -9.45 -2.50 4.65
C VAL A 24 -10.91 -2.15 4.37
N THR A 25 -11.28 -0.87 4.56
CA THR A 25 -12.61 -0.36 4.22
C THR A 25 -12.90 -0.49 2.73
N LEU A 26 -11.97 -0.07 1.87
CA LEU A 26 -12.12 -0.16 0.42
C LEU A 26 -12.21 -1.62 -0.05
N ILE A 27 -11.43 -2.54 0.53
CA ILE A 27 -11.52 -3.98 0.24
C ILE A 27 -12.93 -4.50 0.56
N SER A 28 -13.54 -4.05 1.66
CA SER A 28 -14.90 -4.43 2.01
C SER A 28 -15.90 -3.97 0.93
N HIS A 29 -15.75 -2.75 0.41
CA HIS A 29 -16.58 -2.27 -0.70
C HIS A 29 -16.38 -3.06 -2.00
N VAL A 30 -15.16 -3.51 -2.33
CA VAL A 30 -14.94 -4.41 -3.48
C VAL A 30 -15.71 -5.73 -3.30
N ARG A 31 -15.70 -6.30 -2.09
CA ARG A 31 -16.41 -7.54 -1.78
C ARG A 31 -17.93 -7.37 -1.90
N ASP A 32 -18.45 -6.22 -1.48
CA ASP A 32 -19.87 -5.89 -1.60
C ASP A 32 -20.29 -5.72 -3.06
N ALA A 33 -19.53 -4.93 -3.83
CA ALA A 33 -19.75 -4.74 -5.26
C ALA A 33 -19.66 -6.07 -6.03
N HIS A 34 -18.71 -6.94 -5.67
CA HIS A 34 -18.59 -8.27 -6.25
C HIS A 34 -19.82 -9.15 -5.98
N ARG A 35 -20.34 -9.14 -4.74
CA ARG A 35 -21.58 -9.86 -4.40
C ARG A 35 -22.79 -9.33 -5.18
N GLY A 36 -22.82 -8.03 -5.49
CA GLY A 36 -23.85 -7.39 -6.31
C GLY A 36 -23.66 -7.54 -7.83
N GLY A 37 -22.53 -8.09 -8.30
CA GLY A 37 -22.20 -8.14 -9.73
C GLY A 37 -21.84 -6.77 -10.34
N GLU A 38 -21.50 -5.79 -9.51
CA GLU A 38 -21.28 -4.40 -9.90
C GLU A 38 -19.85 -4.15 -10.40
N VAL A 39 -19.54 -4.64 -11.59
CA VAL A 39 -18.18 -4.57 -12.18
C VAL A 39 -17.64 -3.14 -12.26
N ALA A 40 -18.48 -2.17 -12.63
CA ALA A 40 -18.06 -0.76 -12.70
C ALA A 40 -17.65 -0.21 -11.33
N ARG A 41 -18.40 -0.56 -10.28
CA ARG A 41 -18.10 -0.16 -8.90
C ARG A 41 -16.83 -0.85 -8.39
N MET A 42 -16.63 -2.13 -8.70
CA MET A 42 -15.38 -2.82 -8.39
C MET A 42 -14.17 -2.11 -8.99
N ALA A 43 -14.26 -1.70 -10.27
CA ALA A 43 -13.18 -1.01 -10.95
C ALA A 43 -12.90 0.38 -10.37
N GLU A 44 -13.94 1.10 -9.93
CA GLU A 44 -13.81 2.38 -9.23
C GLU A 44 -13.08 2.23 -7.90
N VAL A 45 -13.55 1.32 -7.05
CA VAL A 45 -12.93 1.08 -5.74
C VAL A 45 -11.49 0.58 -5.89
N ALA A 46 -11.19 -0.25 -6.89
CA ALA A 46 -9.82 -0.68 -7.17
C ALA A 46 -8.88 0.49 -7.49
N ARG A 47 -9.36 1.51 -8.24
CA ARG A 47 -8.59 2.74 -8.49
C ARG A 47 -8.39 3.56 -7.21
N GLU A 48 -9.41 3.67 -6.36
CA GLU A 48 -9.29 4.33 -5.06
C GLU A 48 -8.24 3.62 -4.17
N THR A 49 -8.28 2.30 -4.08
CA THR A 49 -7.30 1.51 -3.31
C THR A 49 -5.89 1.73 -3.84
N THR A 50 -5.73 1.75 -5.16
CA THR A 50 -4.45 1.98 -5.84
C THR A 50 -3.91 3.39 -5.54
N ALA A 51 -4.78 4.40 -5.48
CA ALA A 51 -4.39 5.77 -5.14
C ALA A 51 -3.89 5.92 -3.69
N VAL A 52 -4.33 5.05 -2.78
CA VAL A 52 -3.80 4.98 -1.40
C VAL A 52 -2.50 4.19 -1.36
N LEU A 53 -2.48 2.99 -1.95
CA LEU A 53 -1.34 2.07 -1.86
C LEU A 53 -0.07 2.59 -2.52
N GLY A 54 -0.16 3.34 -3.64
CA GLY A 54 1.04 3.84 -4.33
C GLY A 54 1.94 4.72 -3.44
N PRO A 55 1.42 5.85 -2.92
CA PRO A 55 2.17 6.70 -2.00
C PRO A 55 2.52 5.99 -0.68
N HIS A 56 1.64 5.13 -0.18
CA HIS A 56 1.85 4.34 1.03
C HIS A 56 3.10 3.45 0.92
N THR A 57 3.18 2.62 -0.13
CA THR A 57 4.32 1.72 -0.34
C THR A 57 5.60 2.51 -0.58
N GLN A 58 5.53 3.66 -1.25
CA GLN A 58 6.70 4.52 -1.43
C GLN A 58 7.23 5.04 -0.07
N ALA A 59 6.35 5.50 0.82
CA ALA A 59 6.74 5.96 2.15
C ALA A 59 7.37 4.85 3.00
N GLU A 60 6.89 3.61 2.84
CA GLU A 60 7.44 2.45 3.51
C GLU A 60 8.80 2.02 2.93
N GLU A 61 8.88 1.81 1.62
CA GLU A 61 10.08 1.28 0.94
C GLU A 61 11.24 2.28 0.91
N GLU A 62 10.98 3.56 0.67
CA GLU A 62 12.01 4.60 0.56
C GLU A 62 12.28 5.31 1.88
N GLY A 63 11.41 5.14 2.89
CA GLY A 63 11.48 5.84 4.17
C GLY A 63 11.56 4.91 5.37
N LEU A 64 10.43 4.30 5.74
CA LEU A 64 10.29 3.59 7.01
C LEU A 64 11.15 2.31 7.10
N PHE A 65 11.11 1.44 6.08
CA PHE A 65 11.82 0.16 6.11
C PHE A 65 13.35 0.33 6.14
N PRO A 66 13.97 1.21 5.34
CA PRO A 66 15.41 1.48 5.47
C PRO A 66 15.80 1.99 6.86
N ALA A 67 14.97 2.85 7.47
CA ALA A 67 15.22 3.39 8.81
C ALA A 67 15.17 2.30 9.89
N LEU A 68 14.29 1.30 9.74
CA LEU A 68 14.13 0.18 10.68
C LEU A 68 15.09 -0.99 10.44
N ALA A 69 15.78 -1.04 9.30
CA ALA A 69 16.59 -2.19 8.88
C ALA A 69 17.76 -2.53 9.84
N GLY A 70 18.27 -1.53 10.59
CA GLY A 70 19.32 -1.75 11.58
C GLY A 70 18.84 -2.56 12.79
N ASP A 71 17.62 -2.27 13.26
CA ASP A 71 17.01 -2.92 14.42
C ASP A 71 16.25 -4.20 14.03
N PHE A 72 15.78 -4.27 12.78
CA PHE A 72 15.01 -5.38 12.23
C PHE A 72 15.60 -5.89 10.90
N PRO A 73 16.72 -6.64 10.94
CA PRO A 73 17.44 -7.07 9.73
C PRO A 73 16.61 -7.91 8.76
N CYS A 74 15.58 -8.60 9.25
CA CYS A 74 14.65 -9.39 8.43
C CYS A 74 13.76 -8.55 7.50
N LEU A 75 13.55 -7.26 7.77
CA LEU A 75 12.77 -6.37 6.88
C LEU A 75 13.41 -6.25 5.49
N ARG A 76 14.75 -6.33 5.40
CA ARG A 76 15.45 -6.33 4.11
C ARG A 76 15.10 -7.54 3.22
N ALA A 77 14.79 -8.68 3.83
CA ALA A 77 14.42 -9.89 3.10
C ALA A 77 12.93 -9.88 2.68
N ALA A 78 12.09 -9.09 3.35
CA ALA A 78 10.68 -8.92 3.00
C ALA A 78 10.46 -7.90 1.87
N ALA A 79 11.40 -6.98 1.65
CA ALA A 79 11.39 -6.00 0.56
C ALA A 79 11.95 -6.55 -0.76
N GLU A 80 12.58 -7.73 -0.75
CA GLU A 80 12.89 -8.44 -2.00
C GLU A 80 11.59 -8.99 -2.62
N PRO A 81 11.37 -8.80 -3.93
CA PRO A 81 10.23 -9.40 -4.59
C PRO A 81 10.23 -10.92 -4.35
N LEU A 82 9.13 -11.46 -3.84
CA LEU A 82 8.95 -12.91 -3.76
C LEU A 82 9.18 -13.50 -5.16
N PRO A 83 9.98 -14.57 -5.30
CA PRO A 83 10.25 -15.15 -6.60
C PRO A 83 8.94 -15.61 -7.25
N GLY A 84 8.58 -15.00 -8.38
CA GLY A 84 7.34 -15.27 -9.10
C GLY A 84 6.12 -14.44 -8.70
N ALA A 85 6.24 -13.52 -7.73
CA ALA A 85 5.17 -12.57 -7.45
C ALA A 85 5.11 -11.50 -8.56
N PRO A 86 3.92 -11.19 -9.11
CA PRO A 86 3.78 -10.08 -10.04
C PRO A 86 4.15 -8.79 -9.32
N SER A 87 5.05 -8.00 -9.91
CA SER A 87 5.29 -6.64 -9.44
C SER A 87 4.05 -5.81 -9.71
N ILE A 88 3.27 -5.51 -8.66
CA ILE A 88 2.15 -4.58 -8.77
C ILE A 88 2.77 -3.17 -8.83
N ARG A 89 3.10 -2.74 -10.04
CA ARG A 89 3.46 -1.34 -10.26
C ARG A 89 2.16 -0.54 -10.31
N VAL A 90 1.86 0.13 -9.20
CA VAL A 90 0.75 1.08 -9.09
C VAL A 90 1.04 2.29 -9.99
N HIS A 91 0.65 2.24 -11.26
CA HIS A 91 0.63 3.41 -12.12
C HIS A 91 -0.69 4.14 -11.95
N ALA A 92 -0.64 5.45 -11.66
CA ALA A 92 -1.81 6.33 -11.60
C ALA A 92 -2.60 6.41 -12.93
N SER A 93 -2.05 5.89 -14.03
CA SER A 93 -2.68 5.79 -15.34
C SER A 93 -3.20 4.38 -15.62
N GLY A 94 -4.36 4.04 -15.05
CA GLY A 94 -5.27 2.99 -15.55
C GLY A 94 -4.72 1.55 -15.57
N ILE A 95 -5.42 0.66 -14.84
CA ILE A 95 -5.24 -0.79 -14.98
C ILE A 95 -5.68 -1.18 -16.42
N LEU A 96 -4.73 -1.32 -17.35
CA LEU A 96 -4.93 -2.09 -18.57
C LEU A 96 -4.78 -3.57 -18.20
N VAL A 97 -5.90 -4.24 -17.93
CA VAL A 97 -5.95 -5.71 -17.94
C VAL A 97 -5.83 -6.14 -19.40
N GLY A 98 -4.59 -6.33 -19.87
CA GLY A 98 -4.31 -6.92 -21.18
C GLY A 98 -4.11 -8.43 -21.04
N SER A 99 -5.00 -9.22 -21.62
CA SER A 99 -4.77 -10.65 -21.87
C SER A 99 -3.79 -10.82 -23.04
N ALA A 100 -2.71 -11.56 -22.82
CA ALA A 100 -2.02 -12.40 -23.81
C ALA A 100 -1.17 -13.44 -23.07
#